data_AF-A0A958BAM6-F1
#
_entry.id   AF-A0A958BAM6-F1
#
_cell.length_a   1.000
_cell.length_b   1.000
_cell.length_c   1.000
_cell.angle_alpha   90.00
_cell.angle_beta   90.00
_cell.angle_gamma   90.00
#
_symmetry.space_group_name_H-M   'P 1'
#
loop_
_entity.id
_entity.type
_entity.pdbx_description
1 polymer ?
#
loop_
_entity_poly.entity_id
_entity_poly.type
_entity_poly.pdbx_seq_one_letter_code
_entity_poly.pdbx_strand_id
1 'polypeptide(L)'
;MAIISAHKNDIGRNEERDNEDYIWVDDRIGLYIVADGMGGHEAGDIASELAATTIAEAIADQLSQKTDTLDADEIKTIIIDAAETANKKVYQAAHAAKQKRKMGTTVVMAFIPAATAYISHAGDSRAYLLRNSTLTQLTEDDSWGAFSSQSSGTNEVSSSLNPVLTKAV
;
A
#
# COMPACT_ATOMS: atom_id res chain seq x y z
N MET A 1 6.63 14.60 18.94
CA MET A 1 7.52 13.44 18.73
C MET A 1 8.29 13.71 17.44
N ALA A 2 9.60 13.42 17.38
CA ALA A 2 10.36 13.54 16.14
C ALA A 2 10.57 12.12 15.60
N ILE A 3 10.08 11.84 14.39
CA ILE A 3 10.37 10.59 13.70
C ILE A 3 11.68 10.80 12.94
N ILE A 4 12.56 9.81 13.01
CA ILE A 4 13.76 9.75 12.19
C ILE A 4 13.55 8.58 11.25
N SER A 5 13.50 8.85 9.95
CA SER A 5 13.31 7.83 8.92
C SER A 5 14.53 7.73 8.02
N ALA A 6 14.68 6.56 7.41
CA ALA A 6 15.63 6.30 6.34
C ALA A 6 14.95 5.37 5.33
N HIS A 7 15.30 5.54 4.06
CA HIS A 7 14.72 4.78 2.97
C HIS A 7 15.79 4.46 1.94
N LYS A 8 15.64 3.34 1.25
CA LYS A 8 16.49 2.94 0.15
C LYS A 8 15.64 2.21 -0.88
N ASN A 9 15.79 2.59 -2.14
CA ASN A 9 15.25 1.90 -3.29
C ASN A 9 16.41 1.50 -4.22
N ASP A 10 16.38 0.31 -4.80
CA ASP A 10 17.49 -0.29 -5.54
C ASP A 10 16.94 -1.24 -6.61
N ILE A 11 17.36 -1.07 -7.87
CA ILE A 11 16.92 -1.92 -9.01
C ILE A 11 17.39 -3.37 -8.87
N GLY A 12 18.33 -3.64 -7.95
CA GLY A 12 18.95 -4.93 -7.78
C GLY A 12 19.99 -5.21 -8.86
N ARG A 13 20.20 -6.50 -9.16
CA ARG A 13 21.31 -6.96 -10.03
C ARG A 13 20.91 -7.23 -11.47
N ASN A 14 19.62 -7.14 -11.79
CA ASN A 14 19.12 -7.42 -13.13
C ASN A 14 18.90 -6.11 -13.88
N GLU A 15 19.94 -5.65 -14.57
CA GLU A 15 19.94 -4.38 -15.33
C GLU A 15 19.01 -4.41 -16.56
N GLU A 16 18.45 -5.56 -16.93
CA GLU A 16 17.46 -5.70 -18.00
C GLU A 16 16.03 -5.39 -17.54
N ARG A 17 15.80 -5.18 -16.23
CA ARG A 17 14.51 -4.80 -15.67
C ARG A 17 14.56 -3.38 -15.13
N ASP A 18 13.50 -2.64 -15.36
CA ASP A 18 13.26 -1.37 -14.68
C ASP A 18 12.87 -1.63 -13.21
N ASN A 19 13.12 -0.63 -12.37
CA ASN A 19 12.67 -0.66 -11.00
C ASN A 19 11.18 -0.26 -10.94
N GLU A 20 10.32 -1.21 -10.59
CA GLU A 20 8.87 -1.00 -10.45
C GLU A 20 8.48 -0.66 -9.00
N ASP A 21 9.44 -0.57 -8.07
CA ASP A 21 9.20 -0.19 -6.67
C ASP A 21 9.12 1.33 -6.49
N TYR A 22 8.20 1.78 -5.64
CA TYR A 22 8.08 3.17 -5.25
C TYR A 22 8.03 3.34 -3.72
N ILE A 23 8.71 4.36 -3.21
CA ILE A 23 8.73 4.71 -1.78
C ILE A 23 8.26 6.15 -1.60
N TRP A 24 7.25 6.33 -0.75
CA TRP A 24 6.84 7.64 -0.24
C TRP A 24 7.27 7.82 1.22
N VAL A 25 7.81 8.99 1.55
CA VAL A 25 8.26 9.36 2.90
C VAL A 25 7.82 10.80 3.21
N ASP A 26 7.05 10.98 4.27
CA ASP A 26 6.73 12.30 4.82
C ASP A 26 6.79 12.30 6.36
N ASP A 27 7.95 12.69 6.89
CA ASP A 27 8.17 12.80 8.34
C ASP A 27 7.31 13.86 9.02
N ARG A 28 6.75 14.83 8.27
CA ARG A 28 5.96 15.93 8.85
C ARG A 28 4.60 15.43 9.34
N ILE A 29 4.03 14.46 8.65
CA ILE A 29 2.76 13.81 9.00
C ILE A 29 2.94 12.36 9.47
N GLY A 30 4.17 11.84 9.46
CA GLY A 30 4.48 10.46 9.85
C GLY A 30 3.90 9.43 8.88
N LEU A 31 3.95 9.70 7.57
CA LEU A 31 3.41 8.82 6.54
C LEU A 31 4.54 8.17 5.74
N TYR A 32 4.48 6.84 5.63
CA TYR A 32 5.46 6.03 4.91
C TYR A 32 4.74 4.98 4.08
N ILE A 33 5.09 4.87 2.81
CA ILE A 33 4.44 3.92 1.89
C ILE A 33 5.52 3.23 1.08
N VAL A 34 5.40 1.92 0.92
CA VAL A 34 6.16 1.11 -0.04
C VAL A 34 5.16 0.43 -0.96
N ALA A 35 5.43 0.47 -2.25
CA ALA A 35 4.61 -0.14 -3.29
C ALA A 35 5.52 -0.89 -4.27
N ASP A 36 5.25 -2.18 -4.49
CA ASP A 36 5.95 -3.05 -5.46
C ASP A 36 5.04 -3.21 -6.69
N GLY A 37 5.44 -2.57 -7.78
CA GLY A 37 4.70 -2.51 -9.02
C GLY A 37 4.82 -3.78 -9.84
N MET A 38 3.73 -4.18 -10.48
CA MET A 38 3.68 -5.32 -11.39
C MET A 38 2.93 -4.98 -12.68
N GLY A 39 3.39 -5.52 -13.80
CA GLY A 39 2.71 -5.33 -15.10
C GLY A 39 3.62 -5.45 -16.31
N GLY A 40 4.94 -5.48 -16.11
CA GLY A 40 5.95 -5.38 -17.16
C GLY A 40 6.35 -3.93 -17.42
N HIS A 41 7.44 -3.72 -18.17
CA HIS A 41 8.04 -2.40 -18.45
C HIS A 41 7.00 -1.28 -18.61
N GLU A 42 7.22 -0.16 -17.91
CA GLU A 42 6.37 1.04 -17.83
C GLU A 42 4.95 0.86 -17.25
N ALA A 43 4.52 -0.36 -16.91
CA ALA A 43 3.22 -0.56 -16.27
C ALA A 43 3.38 -0.61 -14.75
N GLY A 44 4.34 -1.37 -14.22
CA GLY A 44 4.53 -1.51 -12.78
C GLY A 44 4.96 -0.21 -12.10
N ASP A 45 5.91 0.53 -12.69
CA ASP A 45 6.38 1.81 -12.16
C ASP A 45 5.24 2.84 -12.01
N ILE A 46 4.39 2.96 -13.04
CA ILE A 46 3.23 3.84 -13.03
C ILE A 46 2.22 3.36 -11.99
N ALA A 47 2.06 2.05 -11.79
CA ALA A 47 1.13 1.52 -10.81
C ALA A 47 1.54 1.88 -9.39
N SER A 48 2.81 1.62 -9.04
CA SER A 48 3.34 1.83 -7.70
C SER A 48 3.44 3.31 -7.35
N GLU A 49 3.92 4.13 -8.28
CA GLU A 49 3.93 5.60 -8.12
C GLU A 49 2.52 6.15 -7.96
N LEU A 50 1.57 5.77 -8.83
CA LEU A 50 0.19 6.26 -8.79
C LEU A 50 -0.51 5.88 -7.50
N ALA A 51 -0.30 4.66 -7.00
CA ALA A 51 -0.88 4.21 -5.75
C ALA A 51 -0.34 5.01 -4.56
N ALA A 52 1.00 5.07 -4.41
CA ALA A 52 1.62 5.74 -3.27
C ALA A 52 1.33 7.24 -3.24
N THR A 53 1.42 7.93 -4.38
CA THR A 53 1.11 9.36 -4.50
C THR A 53 -0.36 9.64 -4.19
N THR A 54 -1.29 8.83 -4.73
CA THR A 54 -2.72 9.02 -4.46
C THR A 54 -3.08 8.82 -3.01
N ILE A 55 -2.49 7.82 -2.34
CA ILE A 55 -2.70 7.61 -0.90
C ILE A 55 -2.19 8.83 -0.13
N ALA A 56 -0.99 9.30 -0.43
CA ALA A 56 -0.39 10.44 0.26
C ALA A 56 -1.21 11.73 0.08
N GLU A 57 -1.64 12.03 -1.14
CA GLU A 57 -2.50 13.18 -1.45
C GLU A 57 -3.85 13.08 -0.73
N ALA A 58 -4.52 11.92 -0.79
CA ALA A 58 -5.83 11.73 -0.16
C ALA A 58 -5.75 11.90 1.37
N ILE A 59 -4.71 11.35 2.00
CA ILE A 59 -4.48 11.52 3.44
C ILE A 59 -4.21 13.00 3.76
N ALA A 60 -3.31 13.65 3.02
CA ALA A 60 -2.97 15.05 3.25
C ALA A 60 -4.19 15.98 3.10
N ASP A 61 -5.02 15.75 2.08
CA ASP A 61 -6.25 16.51 1.83
C ASP A 61 -7.24 16.34 2.98
N GLN A 62 -7.47 15.11 3.44
CA GLN A 62 -8.39 14.85 4.56
C GLN A 62 -7.87 15.43 5.88
N LEU A 63 -6.56 15.37 6.13
CA LEU A 63 -5.94 15.99 7.30
C LEU A 63 -6.06 17.51 7.28
N SER A 64 -5.91 18.15 6.12
CA SER A 64 -5.99 19.61 5.98
C SER A 64 -7.37 20.19 6.32
N GLN A 65 -8.43 19.37 6.23
CA GLN A 65 -9.80 19.74 6.52
C GLN A 65 -10.18 19.58 8.00
N LYS A 66 -9.28 18.99 8.81
CA LYS A 66 -9.52 18.65 10.21
C LYS A 66 -8.76 19.62 11.10
N THR A 67 -9.44 20.18 12.09
CA THR A 67 -8.85 21.13 13.06
C THR A 67 -8.59 20.50 14.42
N ASP A 68 -9.28 19.39 14.71
CA ASP A 68 -9.22 18.70 16.00
C ASP A 68 -8.35 17.44 15.91
N THR A 69 -7.96 16.92 17.07
CA THR A 69 -7.27 15.63 17.16
C THR A 69 -8.18 14.52 16.66
N LEU A 70 -7.73 13.78 15.66
CA LEU A 70 -8.45 12.64 15.12
C LEU A 70 -8.54 11.50 16.13
N ASP A 71 -9.71 10.88 16.21
CA ASP A 71 -9.84 9.62 16.92
C ASP A 71 -9.36 8.43 16.07
N ALA A 72 -9.30 7.24 16.70
CA ALA A 72 -8.78 6.05 16.04
C ALA A 72 -9.65 5.54 14.89
N ASP A 73 -10.96 5.79 14.91
CA ASP A 73 -11.87 5.32 13.87
C ASP A 73 -11.89 6.28 12.68
N GLU A 74 -11.75 7.59 12.93
CA GLU A 74 -11.49 8.59 11.89
C GLU A 74 -10.19 8.29 11.14
N ILE A 75 -9.10 7.97 11.86
CA ILE A 75 -7.82 7.62 11.23
C ILE A 75 -7.96 6.37 10.34
N LYS A 76 -8.65 5.32 10.82
CA LYS A 76 -8.91 4.12 9.99
C LYS A 76 -9.72 4.47 8.74
N THR A 77 -10.73 5.31 8.88
CA THR A 77 -11.58 5.74 7.75
C THR A 77 -10.75 6.48 6.71
N ILE A 78 -9.91 7.44 7.14
CA ILE A 78 -8.99 8.17 6.26
C ILE A 78 -8.08 7.22 5.48
N ILE A 79 -7.51 6.22 6.17
CA ILE A 79 -6.62 5.21 5.57
C ILE A 79 -7.36 4.36 4.53
N ILE A 80 -8.55 3.87 4.87
CA ILE A 80 -9.37 3.02 3.99
C ILE A 80 -9.78 3.80 2.74
N ASP A 81 -10.32 5.01 2.91
CA ASP A 81 -10.75 5.88 1.81
C ASP A 81 -9.60 6.20 0.86
N ALA A 82 -8.40 6.46 1.41
CA ALA A 82 -7.19 6.71 0.62
C ALA A 82 -6.77 5.48 -0.20
N ALA A 83 -6.78 4.29 0.42
CA ALA A 83 -6.46 3.03 -0.25
C ALA A 83 -7.47 2.67 -1.35
N GLU A 84 -8.78 2.85 -1.09
CA GLU A 84 -9.83 2.64 -2.09
C GLU A 84 -9.72 3.61 -3.26
N THR A 85 -9.40 4.88 -2.98
CA THR A 85 -9.18 5.90 -4.00
C THR A 85 -7.99 5.52 -4.90
N ALA A 86 -6.89 5.07 -4.30
CA ALA A 86 -5.73 4.58 -5.03
C ALA A 86 -6.06 3.35 -5.89
N ASN A 87 -6.72 2.34 -5.33
CA ASN A 87 -7.16 1.16 -6.08
C ASN A 87 -8.02 1.55 -7.29
N LYS A 88 -8.96 2.48 -7.11
CA LYS A 88 -9.82 2.97 -8.19
C LYS A 88 -9.01 3.68 -9.29
N LYS A 89 -8.05 4.54 -8.93
CA LYS A 89 -7.20 5.24 -9.91
C LYS A 89 -6.30 4.27 -10.68
N VAL A 90 -5.65 3.33 -9.99
CA VAL A 90 -4.80 2.32 -10.65
C VAL A 90 -5.64 1.43 -11.57
N TYR A 91 -6.82 0.98 -11.12
CA TYR A 91 -7.76 0.24 -11.96
C TYR A 91 -8.16 1.02 -13.23
N GLN A 92 -8.55 2.29 -13.08
CA GLN A 92 -8.92 3.14 -14.21
C GLN A 92 -7.75 3.31 -15.20
N ALA A 93 -6.54 3.54 -14.69
CA ALA A 93 -5.35 3.68 -15.51
C ALA A 93 -4.96 2.37 -16.23
N ALA A 94 -5.11 1.21 -15.57
CA ALA A 94 -4.91 -0.10 -16.17
C ALA A 94 -5.89 -0.37 -17.33
N HIS A 95 -7.13 0.12 -17.21
CA HIS A 95 -8.18 -0.07 -18.21
C HIS A 95 -8.19 1.00 -19.32
N ALA A 96 -7.51 2.13 -19.15
CA ALA A 96 -7.45 3.21 -20.14
C ALA A 96 -6.59 2.86 -21.37
N ALA A 97 -5.56 2.03 -21.23
CA ALA A 97 -4.66 1.63 -22.32
C ALA A 97 -4.59 0.10 -22.44
N LYS A 98 -4.78 -0.45 -23.65
CA LYS A 98 -4.74 -1.91 -23.88
C LYS A 98 -3.44 -2.57 -23.41
N GLN A 99 -2.32 -1.83 -23.45
CA GLN A 99 -1.00 -2.32 -23.04
C GLN A 99 -0.83 -2.34 -21.51
N LYS A 100 -1.65 -1.62 -20.74
CA LYS A 100 -1.57 -1.49 -19.27
C LYS A 100 -2.56 -2.39 -18.51
N ARG A 101 -3.25 -3.31 -19.19
CA ARG A 101 -4.27 -4.18 -18.55
C ARG A 101 -3.74 -5.14 -17.49
N LYS A 102 -2.41 -5.32 -17.41
CA LYS A 102 -1.74 -6.13 -16.39
C LYS A 102 -1.16 -5.30 -15.25
N MET A 103 -1.32 -3.98 -15.31
CA MET A 103 -0.82 -3.05 -14.31
C MET A 103 -1.50 -3.30 -12.97
N GLY A 104 -0.70 -3.38 -11.92
CA GLY A 104 -1.12 -3.42 -10.52
C GLY A 104 0.07 -3.19 -9.62
N THR A 105 -0.16 -3.11 -8.32
CA THR A 105 0.90 -2.90 -7.34
C THR A 105 0.48 -3.46 -6.01
N THR A 106 1.45 -3.90 -5.21
CA THR A 106 1.24 -4.04 -3.76
C THR A 106 1.24 -2.65 -3.13
N VAL A 107 0.75 -2.56 -1.90
CA VAL A 107 0.97 -1.41 -1.03
C VAL A 107 1.16 -1.91 0.39
N VAL A 108 2.15 -1.37 1.10
CA VAL A 108 2.19 -1.38 2.57
C VAL A 108 2.45 0.03 3.06
N MET A 109 1.67 0.47 4.04
CA MET A 109 1.70 1.82 4.59
C MET A 109 1.80 1.80 6.10
N ALA A 110 2.60 2.73 6.64
CA ALA A 110 2.57 3.11 8.05
C ALA A 110 2.20 4.59 8.17
N PHE A 111 1.15 4.88 8.94
CA PHE A 111 0.75 6.24 9.30
C PHE A 111 0.85 6.45 10.82
N ILE A 112 1.59 7.49 11.23
CA ILE A 112 1.99 7.74 12.61
C ILE A 112 1.71 9.21 12.98
N PRO A 113 0.42 9.61 13.12
CA PRO A 113 0.05 11.00 13.41
C PRO A 113 0.46 11.45 14.83
N ALA A 114 0.74 10.52 15.74
CA ALA A 114 1.17 10.77 17.10
C ALA A 114 2.03 9.62 17.64
N ALA A 115 1.61 8.94 18.71
CA ALA A 115 2.35 7.83 19.32
C ALA A 115 1.89 6.44 18.88
N THR A 116 0.87 6.37 18.01
CA THR A 116 0.29 5.13 17.50
C THR A 116 0.60 5.00 16.02
N ALA A 117 1.13 3.85 15.63
CA ALA A 117 1.33 3.50 14.23
C ALA A 117 0.12 2.70 13.72
N TYR A 118 -0.45 3.14 12.61
CA TYR A 118 -1.52 2.47 11.89
C TYR A 118 -0.90 1.84 10.64
N ILE A 119 -1.08 0.53 10.49
CA ILE A 119 -0.54 -0.24 9.37
C ILE A 119 -1.70 -0.65 8.47
N SER A 120 -1.55 -0.46 7.17
CA SER A 120 -2.47 -0.96 6.14
C SER A 120 -1.65 -1.58 5.02
N HIS A 121 -2.13 -2.68 4.45
CA HIS A 121 -1.45 -3.33 3.33
C HIS A 121 -2.45 -3.99 2.38
N ALA A 122 -1.98 -4.23 1.16
CA ALA A 122 -2.61 -5.08 0.15
C ALA A 122 -1.47 -5.73 -0.66
N GLY A 123 -1.35 -7.05 -0.60
CA GLY A 123 -0.30 -7.81 -1.27
C GLY A 123 0.64 -8.50 -0.30
N ASP A 124 1.86 -8.77 -0.78
CA ASP A 124 2.90 -9.50 -0.06
C ASP A 124 4.09 -8.62 0.34
N SER A 125 3.98 -7.30 0.17
CA SER A 125 4.86 -6.34 0.84
C SER A 125 4.57 -6.29 2.34
N ARG A 126 5.62 -6.10 3.16
CA ARG A 126 5.54 -6.39 4.59
C ARG A 126 5.95 -5.23 5.48
N ALA A 127 5.25 -5.09 6.60
CA ALA A 127 5.68 -4.23 7.70
C ALA A 127 6.18 -5.08 8.88
N TYR A 128 7.26 -4.63 9.53
CA TYR A 128 7.83 -5.29 10.68
C TYR A 128 8.01 -4.30 11.84
N LEU A 129 7.82 -4.77 13.07
CA LEU A 129 8.19 -4.07 14.29
C LEU A 129 9.45 -4.73 14.88
N LEU A 130 10.54 -3.98 14.96
CA LEU A 130 11.72 -4.37 15.74
C LEU A 130 11.64 -3.68 17.11
N ARG A 131 11.46 -4.47 18.17
CA ARG A 131 11.43 -3.96 19.56
C ARG A 131 12.06 -4.97 20.50
N ASN A 132 12.94 -4.50 21.38
CA ASN A 132 13.64 -5.35 22.36
C ASN A 132 14.35 -6.55 21.72
N SER A 133 15.02 -6.33 20.57
CA SER A 133 15.68 -7.36 19.76
C SER A 133 14.76 -8.44 19.16
N THR A 134 13.44 -8.23 19.22
CA THR A 134 12.45 -9.11 18.58
C THR A 134 11.92 -8.43 17.32
N LEU A 135 12.02 -9.12 16.19
CA LEU A 135 11.41 -8.72 14.93
C LEU A 135 10.07 -9.43 14.77
N THR A 136 8.98 -8.67 14.70
CA THR A 136 7.61 -9.19 14.54
C THR A 136 7.03 -8.68 13.23
N GLN A 137 6.57 -9.59 12.37
CA GLN A 137 5.82 -9.22 11.18
C GLN A 137 4.42 -8.74 11.58
N LEU A 138 4.01 -7.58 11.07
CA LEU A 138 2.72 -6.95 11.38
C LEU A 138 1.65 -7.23 10.32
N THR A 139 2.05 -7.66 9.12
CA THR A 139 1.18 -7.94 7.97
C THR A 139 1.14 -9.43 7.67
N GLU A 140 0.07 -9.91 7.04
CA GLU A 140 0.00 -11.27 6.49
C GLU A 140 0.05 -11.17 4.96
N ASP A 141 0.86 -12.00 4.29
CA ASP A 141 1.00 -11.91 2.84
C ASP A 141 -0.26 -12.38 2.13
N ASP A 142 -0.81 -11.57 1.22
CA ASP A 142 -1.94 -11.91 0.35
C ASP A 142 -1.53 -12.85 -0.80
N SER A 143 -0.76 -13.89 -0.47
CA SER A 143 -0.28 -14.91 -1.40
C SER A 143 -1.24 -16.11 -1.48
N TRP A 144 -1.26 -16.78 -2.63
CA TRP A 144 -2.00 -18.04 -2.81
C TRP A 144 -1.64 -19.13 -1.77
N GLY A 145 -0.43 -19.08 -1.22
CA GLY A 145 0.03 -19.99 -0.15
C GLY A 145 -0.70 -19.77 1.17
N ALA A 146 -0.95 -18.53 1.57
CA ALA A 146 -1.70 -18.18 2.79
C ALA A 146 -3.18 -18.60 2.69
N PHE A 147 -3.76 -18.52 1.47
CA PHE A 147 -5.13 -18.97 1.19
C PHE A 147 -5.32 -20.48 1.45
N SER A 148 -4.29 -21.29 1.15
CA SER A 148 -4.36 -22.75 1.27
C SER A 148 -4.33 -23.26 2.71
N SER A 149 -3.85 -22.44 3.66
CA SER A 149 -3.91 -22.74 5.10
C SER A 149 -5.23 -22.34 5.77
N GLN A 150 -6.05 -21.51 5.13
CA GLN A 150 -7.31 -21.00 5.70
C GLN A 150 -8.58 -21.59 5.06
N SER A 151 -8.49 -22.24 3.89
CA SER A 151 -9.64 -22.83 3.21
C SER A 151 -10.01 -24.22 3.77
N SER A 152 -10.45 -24.26 5.03
CA SER A 152 -11.33 -25.30 5.59
C SER A 152 -12.65 -24.65 6.00
N GLY A 153 -13.33 -24.00 5.06
CA GLY A 153 -14.59 -23.32 5.31
C GLY A 153 -15.13 -22.65 4.06
N THR A 154 -16.14 -23.27 3.44
CA THR A 154 -16.85 -22.74 2.29
C THR A 154 -17.64 -21.49 2.67
N ASN A 155 -17.35 -20.35 2.05
CA ASN A 155 -18.34 -19.31 1.78
C ASN A 155 -17.96 -18.60 0.48
N GLU A 156 -18.83 -18.72 -0.52
CA GLU A 156 -18.74 -18.00 -1.79
C GLU A 156 -18.95 -16.50 -1.53
N VAL A 157 -17.91 -15.70 -1.75
CA VAL A 157 -18.04 -14.26 -1.93
C VAL A 157 -18.02 -13.98 -3.43
N SER A 158 -19.15 -13.54 -3.95
CA SER A 158 -19.30 -13.00 -5.31
C SER A 158 -18.39 -11.79 -5.48
N SER A 159 -17.32 -11.91 -6.28
CA SER A 159 -16.44 -10.80 -6.62
C SER A 159 -16.58 -10.46 -8.11
N SER A 160 -17.29 -9.37 -8.40
CA SER A 160 -17.44 -8.82 -9.76
C SER A 160 -16.43 -7.73 -10.09
N LEU A 161 -15.36 -7.60 -9.28
CA LEU A 161 -14.24 -6.69 -9.51
C LEU A 161 -12.94 -7.47 -9.25
N ASN A 162 -12.10 -7.61 -10.27
CA ASN A 162 -10.72 -8.08 -10.09
C ASN A 162 -9.94 -6.96 -9.41
N PRO A 163 -9.53 -7.09 -8.13
CA PRO A 163 -8.84 -6.01 -7.43
C PRO A 163 -7.43 -5.82 -8.02
N VAL A 164 -7.02 -4.56 -8.19
CA VAL A 164 -5.75 -4.18 -8.84
C VAL A 164 -4.66 -3.84 -7.83
N LEU A 165 -5.06 -3.41 -6.63
CA LEU A 165 -4.29 -3.73 -5.43
C LEU A 165 -4.51 -5.21 -5.14
N THR A 166 -3.43 -5.98 -4.98
CA THR A 166 -3.51 -7.40 -4.63
C THR A 166 -4.26 -7.56 -3.31
N LYS A 167 -5.58 -7.75 -3.40
CA LYS A 167 -6.57 -7.91 -2.30
C LYS A 167 -6.32 -7.00 -1.09
N ALA A 168 -6.99 -5.84 -1.05
CA ALA A 168 -7.26 -5.18 0.23
C ALA A 168 -8.31 -6.02 1.00
N VAL A 169 -8.02 -6.34 2.26
CA VAL A 169 -9.01 -6.86 3.23
C VAL A 169 -9.49 -5.71 4.09
#